data_AF-A0A1D1Y440-F1
#
_entry.id   AF-A0A1D1Y440-F1
#
_cell.length_a   1.000
_cell.length_b   1.000
_cell.length_c   1.000
_cell.angle_alpha   90.00
_cell.angle_beta   90.00
_cell.angle_gamma   90.00
#
_symmetry.space_group_name_H-M   'P 1'
#
loop_
_entity.id
_entity.type
_entity.pdbx_description
1 polymer ?
#
loop_
_entity_poly.entity_id
_entity_poly.type
_entity_poly.pdbx_seq_one_letter_code
_entity_poly.pdbx_strand_id
1 'polypeptide(L)'
;HYYSAVFDALGAGLTRGDPSRHRAESAVLGREVANILAVGGPARSGEEKVERWRGELARRRFAQVPMSPGAVAQAQLVLAMFPRAHGYTLHHGDGTLSLGWKDTRLYTASAWTSPQAGDPSLYPSSHTPA
;
A
#
# COMPACT_ATOMS: atom_id res chain seq x y z
N HIS A 1 -8.65 15.57 3.20
CA HIS A 1 -7.46 15.15 3.98
C HIS A 1 -6.50 14.26 3.19
N TYR A 2 -6.91 13.11 2.61
CA TYR A 2 -6.01 12.20 1.88
C TYR A 2 -5.13 12.88 0.81
N TYR A 3 -5.72 13.51 -0.20
CA TYR A 3 -4.92 14.11 -1.28
C TYR A 3 -4.05 15.27 -0.78
N SER A 4 -4.50 16.03 0.22
CA SER A 4 -3.66 17.04 0.87
C SER A 4 -2.36 16.44 1.43
N ALA A 5 -2.45 15.29 2.10
CA ALA A 5 -1.28 14.57 2.62
C ALA A 5 -0.38 14.05 1.49
N VAL A 6 -0.95 13.52 0.40
CA VAL A 6 -0.16 13.05 -0.76
C VAL A 6 0.60 14.19 -1.44
N PHE A 7 -0.04 15.33 -1.67
CA PHE A 7 0.60 16.50 -2.29
C PHE A 7 1.68 17.11 -1.37
N ASP A 8 1.45 17.15 -0.06
CA ASP A 8 2.45 17.59 0.93
C ASP A 8 3.67 16.63 0.94
N ALA A 9 3.43 15.32 0.89
CA ALA A 9 4.48 14.29 0.82
C ALA A 9 5.34 14.41 -0.45
N LEU A 10 4.71 14.64 -1.61
CA LEU A 10 5.43 14.91 -2.86
C LEU A 10 6.22 16.20 -2.79
N GLY A 11 5.66 17.24 -2.17
CA GLY A 11 6.29 18.53 -2.01
C GLY A 11 7.51 18.55 -1.09
N ALA A 12 7.58 17.63 -0.13
CA ALA A 12 8.75 17.45 0.72
C ALA A 12 9.89 16.71 0.01
N GLY A 13 9.57 15.77 -0.87
CA GLY A 13 10.55 14.95 -1.60
C GLY A 13 11.10 15.61 -2.87
N LEU A 14 10.26 16.37 -3.59
CA LEU A 14 10.54 16.90 -4.92
C LEU A 14 10.35 18.42 -4.99
N THR A 15 11.27 19.10 -5.67
CA THR A 15 11.19 20.55 -5.86
C THR A 15 10.02 20.94 -6.77
N ARG A 16 9.53 22.18 -6.67
CA ARG A 16 8.40 22.66 -7.48
C ARG A 16 8.67 22.64 -8.98
N GLY A 17 9.93 22.79 -9.39
CA GLY A 17 10.34 22.75 -10.80
C GLY A 17 10.60 21.35 -11.35
N ASP A 18 10.46 20.30 -10.53
CA ASP A 18 10.72 18.93 -10.97
C ASP A 18 9.63 18.45 -11.94
N PRO A 19 9.96 18.12 -13.21
CA PRO A 19 8.97 17.64 -14.17
C PRO A 19 8.28 16.35 -13.74
N SER A 20 8.98 15.50 -12.98
CA SER A 20 8.46 14.24 -12.44
C SER A 20 7.37 14.50 -11.41
N ARG A 21 7.55 15.51 -10.57
CA ARG A 21 6.53 15.97 -9.62
C ARG A 21 5.30 16.47 -10.37
N HIS A 22 5.49 17.35 -11.35
CA HIS A 22 4.36 17.90 -12.12
C HIS A 22 3.57 16.79 -12.83
N ARG A 23 4.27 15.79 -13.40
CA ARG A 23 3.63 14.63 -14.03
C ARG A 23 2.84 13.79 -13.02
N ALA A 24 3.39 13.51 -11.85
CA ALA A 24 2.69 12.77 -10.80
C ALA A 24 1.44 13.52 -10.31
N GLU A 25 1.56 14.82 -10.05
CA GLU A 25 0.46 15.67 -9.58
C GLU A 25 -0.66 15.81 -10.63
N SER A 26 -0.31 16.11 -11.88
CA SER A 26 -1.30 16.40 -12.93
C SER A 26 -1.90 15.14 -13.56
N ALA A 27 -1.06 14.21 -14.01
CA ALA A 27 -1.51 13.09 -14.83
C ALA A 27 -2.03 11.90 -14.01
N VAL A 28 -1.49 11.70 -12.80
CA VAL A 28 -1.89 10.59 -11.92
C VAL A 28 -2.91 11.08 -10.90
N LEU A 29 -2.51 11.97 -9.98
CA LEU A 29 -3.37 12.40 -8.88
C LEU A 29 -4.55 13.24 -9.37
N GLY A 30 -4.32 14.18 -10.29
CA GLY A 30 -5.38 14.99 -10.89
C GLY A 30 -6.47 14.15 -11.56
N ARG A 31 -6.08 13.08 -12.26
CA ARG A 31 -7.02 12.14 -12.89
C ARG A 31 -7.83 11.36 -11.87
N GLU A 32 -7.20 10.87 -10.81
CA GLU A 32 -7.90 10.17 -9.75
C GLU A 32 -8.91 11.08 -9.01
N VAL A 33 -8.49 12.30 -8.67
CA VAL A 33 -9.36 13.30 -8.03
C VAL A 33 -10.56 13.61 -8.93
N ALA A 34 -10.33 13.84 -10.22
CA ALA A 34 -11.39 14.08 -11.18
C ALA A 34 -12.37 12.90 -11.26
N ASN A 35 -11.88 11.66 -11.29
CA ASN A 35 -12.73 10.47 -11.31
C ASN A 35 -13.59 10.35 -10.03
N ILE A 36 -13.02 10.65 -8.87
CA ILE A 36 -13.75 10.63 -7.59
C ILE A 36 -14.88 11.66 -7.59
N LEU A 37 -14.59 12.90 -8.02
CA LEU A 37 -15.58 13.99 -8.05
C LEU A 37 -16.65 13.79 -9.13
N ALA A 38 -16.27 13.33 -10.33
CA ALA A 38 -17.18 13.23 -11.47
C ALA A 38 -18.10 12.01 -11.41
N VAL A 39 -17.61 10.88 -10.88
CA VAL A 39 -18.34 9.59 -10.89
C VAL A 39 -18.92 9.27 -9.51
N GLY A 40 -18.70 10.12 -8.50
CA GLY A 40 -19.05 9.81 -7.12
C GLY A 40 -18.28 8.60 -6.58
N GLY A 41 -17.09 8.34 -7.15
CA GLY A 41 -16.24 7.23 -6.73
C GLY A 41 -15.85 7.36 -5.26
N PRO A 42 -15.61 6.24 -4.54
CA PRO A 42 -15.45 6.28 -3.10
C PRO A 42 -14.18 7.08 -2.72
N ALA A 43 -14.36 8.10 -1.89
CA ALA A 43 -13.27 8.86 -1.30
C ALA A 43 -12.20 7.91 -0.71
N ARG A 44 -10.93 8.27 -0.83
CA ARG A 44 -9.82 7.49 -0.28
C ARG A 44 -9.63 7.82 1.21
N SER A 45 -10.56 7.39 2.06
CA SER A 45 -10.33 7.24 3.51
C SER A 45 -9.78 5.83 3.77
N GLY A 46 -8.58 5.74 4.36
CA GLY A 46 -7.81 4.50 4.41
C GLY A 46 -8.41 3.39 5.28
N GLU A 47 -8.98 3.74 6.43
CA GLU A 47 -9.37 2.74 7.45
C GLU A 47 -10.61 1.92 7.06
N GLU A 48 -11.65 2.60 6.57
CA GLU A 48 -12.89 1.94 6.14
C GLU A 48 -12.67 1.00 4.94
N LYS A 49 -11.68 1.30 4.07
CA LYS A 49 -11.39 0.47 2.90
C LYS A 49 -10.63 -0.81 3.24
N VAL A 50 -9.69 -0.79 4.19
CA VAL A 50 -8.92 -2.01 4.54
C VAL A 50 -9.85 -3.07 5.11
N GLU A 51 -10.73 -2.69 6.03
CA GLU A 51 -11.72 -3.61 6.62
C GLU A 51 -12.74 -4.09 5.58
N ARG A 52 -13.14 -3.23 4.64
CA ARG A 52 -13.97 -3.65 3.51
C ARG A 52 -13.28 -4.70 2.64
N TRP A 53 -12.02 -4.47 2.25
CA TRP A 53 -11.24 -5.44 1.47
C TRP A 53 -11.03 -6.75 2.24
N ARG A 54 -10.77 -6.66 3.54
CA ARG A 54 -10.67 -7.82 4.44
C ARG A 54 -11.95 -8.65 4.39
N GLY A 55 -13.11 -8.00 4.51
CA GLY A 55 -14.43 -8.64 4.42
C GLY A 55 -14.68 -9.29 3.04
N GLU A 56 -14.36 -8.60 1.95
CA GLU A 56 -14.53 -9.12 0.59
C GLU A 56 -13.64 -10.33 0.29
N LEU A 57 -12.38 -10.30 0.73
CA LEU A 57 -11.44 -11.40 0.54
C LEU A 57 -11.80 -12.60 1.43
N ALA A 58 -12.22 -12.35 2.67
CA ALA A 58 -12.72 -13.40 3.56
C ALA A 58 -13.98 -14.10 3.00
N ARG A 59 -14.92 -13.34 2.42
CA ARG A 59 -16.10 -13.90 1.73
C ARG A 59 -15.70 -14.87 0.61
N ARG A 60 -14.57 -14.59 -0.06
CA ARG A 60 -13.98 -15.42 -1.12
C ARG A 60 -13.02 -16.50 -0.61
N ARG A 61 -13.03 -16.79 0.70
CA ARG A 61 -12.22 -17.82 1.36
C ARG A 61 -10.72 -17.56 1.37
N PHE A 62 -10.27 -16.34 1.08
CA PHE A 62 -8.88 -15.99 1.32
C PHE A 62 -8.64 -15.78 2.81
N ALA A 63 -7.53 -16.32 3.31
CA ALA A 63 -7.07 -16.10 4.67
C ALA A 63 -5.94 -15.08 4.67
N GLN A 64 -6.00 -14.10 5.56
CA GLN A 64 -4.93 -13.11 5.68
C GLN A 64 -3.69 -13.78 6.29
N VAL A 65 -2.52 -13.46 5.72
CA VAL A 65 -1.22 -13.86 6.24
C VAL A 65 -0.55 -12.61 6.84
N PRO A 66 -0.02 -12.68 8.08
CA PRO A 66 0.71 -11.57 8.66
C PRO A 66 1.93 -11.18 7.82
N MET A 67 2.18 -9.88 7.70
CA MET A 67 3.41 -9.38 7.09
C MET A 67 4.63 -9.89 7.86
N SER A 68 5.63 -10.40 7.15
CA SER A 68 6.84 -10.93 7.79
C SER A 68 7.65 -9.81 8.44
N PRO A 69 8.39 -10.09 9.54
CA PRO A 69 9.32 -9.11 10.13
C PRO A 69 10.33 -8.57 9.11
N GLY A 70 10.77 -9.41 8.16
CA GLY A 70 11.66 -9.01 7.08
C GLY A 70 11.04 -7.97 6.14
N ALA A 71 9.75 -8.12 5.79
CA ALA A 71 9.05 -7.14 4.96
C ALA A 71 8.90 -5.80 5.68
N VAL A 72 8.62 -5.81 6.99
CA VAL A 72 8.56 -4.59 7.80
C VAL A 72 9.92 -3.90 7.85
N ALA A 73 11.00 -4.65 8.13
CA ALA A 73 12.36 -4.12 8.16
C ALA A 73 12.80 -3.54 6.80
N GLN A 74 12.47 -4.22 5.70
CA GLN A 74 12.74 -3.71 4.35
C GLN A 74 12.04 -2.39 4.09
N ALA A 75 10.77 -2.25 4.47
CA ALA A 75 10.04 -1.00 4.31
C ALA A 75 10.65 0.13 5.16
N GLN A 76 11.10 -0.16 6.39
CA GLN A 76 11.82 0.81 7.22
C GLN A 76 13.13 1.27 6.58
N LEU A 77 13.91 0.34 6.01
CA LEU A 77 15.14 0.68 5.28
C LEU A 77 14.86 1.58 4.07
N VAL A 78 13.82 1.26 3.30
CA VAL A 78 13.41 2.10 2.17
C VAL A 78 13.10 3.51 2.62
N LEU A 79 12.37 3.70 3.71
CA LEU A 79 12.08 5.03 4.26
C LEU A 79 13.35 5.76 4.73
N ALA A 80 14.28 5.06 5.38
CA ALA A 80 15.54 5.64 5.83
C ALA A 80 16.43 6.14 4.67
N MET A 81 16.29 5.57 3.47
CA MET A 81 17.01 6.04 2.27
C MET A 81 16.50 7.36 1.69
N PHE A 82 15.36 7.89 2.18
CA PHE A 82 14.84 9.18 1.76
C PHE A 82 15.04 10.24 2.85
N PRO A 83 16.20 10.89 2.97
CA PRO A 83 16.51 11.80 4.08
C PRO A 83 15.63 13.08 4.14
N ARG A 84 14.83 13.36 3.10
CA ARG A 84 13.82 14.43 3.09
C ARG A 84 12.43 13.97 3.57
N ALA A 85 12.28 12.70 3.95
CA ALA A 85 11.02 12.03 4.25
C ALA A 85 10.57 12.14 5.72
N HIS A 86 10.87 13.22 6.44
CA HIS A 86 10.55 13.36 7.88
C HIS A 86 9.03 13.28 8.19
N GLY A 87 8.17 13.39 7.18
CA GLY A 87 6.73 13.21 7.34
C GLY A 87 6.25 11.77 7.08
N TYR A 88 7.06 10.87 6.50
CA TYR A 88 6.58 9.51 6.25
C TYR A 88 6.59 8.67 7.52
N THR A 89 5.50 7.93 7.73
CA THR A 89 5.30 7.03 8.86
C THR A 89 5.05 5.62 8.37
N LEU A 90 5.43 4.63 9.17
CA LEU A 90 5.15 3.23 8.90
C LEU A 90 4.36 2.66 10.07
N HIS A 91 3.18 2.12 9.80
CA HIS A 91 2.33 1.47 10.78
C HIS A 91 2.24 -0.01 10.43
N HIS A 92 2.56 -0.89 11.36
CA HIS A 92 2.34 -2.33 11.21
C HIS A 92 1.37 -2.81 12.29
N GLY A 93 0.45 -3.70 11.94
CA GLY A 93 -0.62 -4.14 12.82
C GLY A 93 -1.70 -4.90 12.04
N ASP A 94 -2.43 -5.77 12.73
CA ASP A 94 -3.55 -6.53 12.15
C ASP A 94 -3.20 -7.29 10.86
N GLY A 95 -1.97 -7.80 10.80
CA GLY A 95 -1.43 -8.51 9.64
C GLY A 95 -1.13 -7.64 8.42
N THR A 96 -1.14 -6.32 8.56
CA THR A 96 -0.89 -5.35 7.48
C THR A 96 0.32 -4.47 7.73
N LEU A 97 0.79 -3.84 6.67
CA LEU A 97 1.83 -2.81 6.69
C LEU A 97 1.32 -1.57 5.96
N SER A 98 1.31 -0.43 6.63
CA SER A 98 0.76 0.81 6.10
C SER A 98 1.79 1.93 6.05
N LEU A 99 1.92 2.56 4.87
CA LEU A 99 2.66 3.79 4.65
C LEU A 99 1.74 4.98 4.96
N GLY A 100 2.21 5.89 5.80
CA GLY A 100 1.53 7.13 6.14
C GLY A 100 2.36 8.37 5.82
N TRP A 101 1.68 9.52 5.87
CA TRP A 101 2.27 10.84 5.89
C TRP A 101 1.66 11.63 7.04
N LYS A 102 2.49 11.96 8.04
CA LYS A 102 2.06 12.53 9.33
C LYS A 102 0.97 11.63 9.93
N ASP A 103 -0.18 12.19 10.26
CA ASP A 103 -1.31 11.47 10.84
C ASP A 103 -2.23 10.82 9.78
N THR A 104 -1.86 10.83 8.49
CA THR A 104 -2.69 10.32 7.40
C THR A 104 -2.13 9.04 6.81
N ARG A 105 -2.87 7.92 6.94
CA ARG A 105 -2.55 6.66 6.24
C ARG A 105 -2.76 6.81 4.73
N LEU A 106 -1.73 6.52 3.93
CA LEU A 106 -1.75 6.67 2.47
C LEU A 106 -1.98 5.34 1.76
N TYR A 107 -1.15 4.33 2.05
CA TYR A 107 -1.21 3.03 1.39
C TYR A 107 -1.12 1.91 2.42
N THR A 108 -1.83 0.80 2.20
CA THR A 108 -1.79 -0.39 3.06
C THR A 108 -1.52 -1.61 2.21
N ALA A 109 -0.45 -2.32 2.53
CA ALA A 109 -0.13 -3.65 2.01
C ALA A 109 -0.68 -4.73 2.95
N SER A 110 -1.25 -5.78 2.37
CA SER A 110 -1.73 -6.96 3.07
C SER A 110 -1.44 -8.21 2.24
N ALA A 111 -1.11 -9.31 2.91
CA ALA A 111 -0.84 -10.59 2.27
C ALA A 111 -2.01 -11.56 2.53
N TRP A 112 -2.31 -12.39 1.53
CA TRP A 112 -3.45 -13.30 1.54
C TRP A 112 -3.07 -14.62 0.89
N THR A 113 -3.57 -15.72 1.43
CA THR A 113 -3.41 -17.06 0.85
C THR A 113 -4.78 -17.66 0.52
N SER A 114 -4.82 -18.48 -0.53
CA SER A 114 -6.02 -19.23 -0.89
C SER A 114 -6.07 -20.56 -0.11
N PRO A 115 -7.26 -21.16 0.06
CA PRO A 115 -7.39 -22.48 0.70
C PRO A 115 -6.61 -23.59 -0.01
N GLN A 116 -6.37 -23.45 -1.32
CA GLN A 116 -5.70 -24.47 -2.15
C GLN A 116 -4.17 -24.35 -2.10
N ALA A 117 -3.63 -23.17 -1.79
CA ALA A 117 -2.18 -22.96 -1.71
C ALA A 117 -1.52 -23.66 -0.50
N GLY A 118 -2.32 -24.18 0.44
CA GLY A 118 -1.86 -24.98 1.57
C GLY A 118 -1.82 -26.49 1.30
N ASP A 119 -2.15 -26.97 0.10
CA ASP A 119 -2.03 -28.38 -0.25
C ASP A 119 -0.60 -28.70 -0.72
N PRO A 120 0.22 -29.37 0.12
CA PRO A 120 1.60 -29.72 -0.25
C PRO A 120 1.68 -30.68 -1.45
N SER A 121 0.57 -31.30 -1.87
CA SER A 121 0.54 -32.19 -3.05
C SER A 121 0.59 -31.44 -4.39
N LEU A 122 0.32 -30.12 -4.41
CA LEU A 122 0.33 -29.31 -5.63
C LEU A 122 1.73 -28.79 -6.02
N TYR A 123 2.74 -29.02 -5.18
CA TYR A 123 4.15 -28.76 -5.47
C TYR A 123 4.93 -30.08 -5.49
N PRO A 124 4.79 -30.94 -6.52
CA PRO A 124 5.62 -32.13 -6.65
C PRO A 124 7.08 -31.69 -6.72
N SER A 125 7.87 -32.10 -5.73
CA SER A 125 9.30 -31.81 -5.69
C SER A 125 9.96 -32.41 -6.92
N SER A 126 10.47 -31.57 -7.82
CA SER A 126 11.30 -32.00 -8.93
C SER A 126 12.68 -32.40 -8.38
N HIS A 127 12.77 -33.62 -7.87
CA HIS A 127 14.04 -34.29 -7.63
C HIS A 127 13.96 -35.71 -8.17
N THR A 128 14.63 -35.92 -9.30
CA THR A 128 15.11 -37.25 -9.69
C THR A 128 16.61 -37.10 -9.93
N PRO A 129 17.47 -37.68 -9.07
CA PRO A 129 18.87 -37.84 -9.41
C PRO A 129 19.05 -39.12 -10.25
N ALA A 130 19.94 -39.04 -11.23
CA ALA A 130 20.73 -40.16 -11.74
C ALA A 130 22.15 -39.63 -11.97
#